data_AF-A0A7V3NNZ0-F1
#
_entry.id   AF-A0A7V3NNZ0-F1
#
_cell.length_a   1.000
_cell.length_b   1.000
_cell.length_c   1.000
_cell.angle_alpha   90.00
_cell.angle_beta   90.00
_cell.angle_gamma   90.00
#
_symmetry.space_group_name_H-M   'P 1'
#
loop_
_entity.id
_entity.type
_entity.pdbx_description
1 polymer ?
#
loop_
_entity_poly.entity_id
_entity_poly.type
_entity_poly.pdbx_seq_one_letter_code
_entity_poly.pdbx_strand_id
1 'polypeptide(L)'
;MSDISEIRDFPRKTSTALAYLDEPVLITDPKGILVYLNPRGEKNLGLEMNLAIGRHIKELLPEWLAQGLIEGLEKLKKESKGLKIPLVEKEQNYLVELDPIIPRDKLIGAIIILRRERDIEELNRLNESIFRSLLDEIYQPINQLTILFSREIGEDRKELQKLYQDSQALIKNSIAALNDLIDLSPILTSNIRLNKNRFHPSVLIKLAIRSFLPRAEAKNIILFRLDHKDMAEVIADQAKLNRVLIILLEHFMELVPPGEILALSADLNLAPAPVLTYSITATGIKKTEEDFYCLSCEFSPDFAMLSSQDKKKQKAMVIASRLILAMKGTTNVVSMDKIGTTLSFSIPVSIAE
;
A
#
# COMPACT_ATOMS: atom_id res chain seq x y z
N MET A 1 -29.59 -28.23 -13.27
CA MET A 1 -29.88 -27.41 -12.07
C MET A 1 -28.72 -27.37 -11.05
N SER A 2 -27.70 -28.25 -11.11
CA SER A 2 -26.55 -28.24 -10.18
C SER A 2 -25.42 -27.28 -10.54
N ASP A 3 -25.21 -26.95 -11.81
CA ASP A 3 -24.05 -26.13 -12.23
C ASP A 3 -24.21 -24.63 -11.87
N ILE A 4 -25.44 -24.09 -11.95
CA ILE A 4 -25.72 -22.67 -11.64
C ILE A 4 -25.65 -22.41 -10.13
N SER A 5 -26.02 -23.39 -9.29
CA SER A 5 -25.85 -23.28 -7.84
C SER A 5 -24.37 -23.23 -7.44
N GLU A 6 -23.50 -23.99 -8.12
CA GLU A 6 -22.06 -23.96 -7.83
C GLU A 6 -21.42 -22.60 -8.19
N ILE A 7 -21.80 -21.98 -9.32
CA ILE A 7 -21.33 -20.63 -9.68
C ILE A 7 -21.88 -19.57 -8.72
N ARG A 8 -23.12 -19.71 -8.26
CA ARG A 8 -23.74 -18.79 -7.28
C ARG A 8 -23.15 -18.93 -5.87
N ASP A 9 -22.70 -20.13 -5.50
CA ASP A 9 -22.05 -20.40 -4.20
C ASP A 9 -20.56 -20.05 -4.20
N PHE A 10 -19.91 -20.00 -5.37
CA PHE A 10 -18.52 -19.55 -5.51
C PHE A 10 -18.27 -18.15 -4.90
N PRO A 11 -19.00 -17.08 -5.28
CA PRO A 11 -18.83 -15.77 -4.67
C PRO A 11 -19.24 -15.77 -3.19
N ARG A 12 -20.15 -16.62 -2.70
CA ARG A 12 -20.47 -16.65 -1.25
C ARG A 12 -19.29 -17.05 -0.37
N LYS A 13 -18.34 -17.83 -0.89
CA LYS A 13 -17.14 -18.28 -0.16
C LYS A 13 -15.91 -17.39 -0.37
N THR A 14 -15.87 -16.60 -1.45
CA THR A 14 -14.74 -15.72 -1.82
C THR A 14 -15.11 -14.25 -1.98
N SER A 15 -16.35 -13.84 -1.70
CA SER A 15 -16.87 -12.47 -1.85
C SER A 15 -16.06 -11.46 -1.07
N THR A 16 -15.60 -11.82 0.13
CA THR A 16 -14.76 -10.94 0.94
C THR A 16 -13.48 -10.59 0.20
N ALA A 17 -12.79 -11.55 -0.42
CA ALA A 17 -11.56 -11.28 -1.16
C ALA A 17 -11.80 -10.49 -2.46
N LEU A 18 -12.89 -10.77 -3.17
CA LEU A 18 -13.24 -10.09 -4.42
C LEU A 18 -13.77 -8.65 -4.19
N ALA A 19 -14.32 -8.37 -3.01
CA ALA A 19 -14.78 -7.05 -2.61
C ALA A 19 -13.62 -6.07 -2.32
N TYR A 20 -12.44 -6.57 -1.97
CA TYR A 20 -11.23 -5.76 -1.70
C TYR A 20 -10.38 -5.48 -2.95
N LEU A 21 -10.76 -5.99 -4.12
CA LEU A 21 -10.05 -5.69 -5.36
C LEU A 21 -10.41 -4.28 -5.86
N ASP A 22 -9.40 -3.47 -6.16
CA ASP A 22 -9.54 -2.10 -6.67
C ASP A 22 -10.00 -2.02 -8.13
N GLU A 23 -10.27 -3.17 -8.74
CA GLU A 23 -10.69 -3.33 -10.13
C GLU A 23 -12.13 -3.83 -10.20
N PRO A 24 -12.93 -3.38 -11.19
CA PRO A 24 -14.21 -4.00 -11.51
C PRO A 24 -14.06 -5.49 -11.82
N VAL A 25 -14.68 -6.32 -10.98
CA VAL A 25 -14.72 -7.77 -11.17
C VAL A 25 -16.15 -8.20 -11.42
N LEU A 26 -16.36 -8.89 -12.54
CA LEU A 26 -17.62 -9.49 -12.93
C LEU A 26 -17.43 -11.01 -13.00
N ILE A 27 -18.42 -11.77 -12.55
CA ILE A 27 -18.47 -13.21 -12.81
C ILE A 27 -19.69 -13.49 -13.65
N THR A 28 -19.48 -14.18 -14.77
CA THR A 28 -20.56 -14.55 -15.69
C THR A 28 -20.65 -16.06 -15.85
N ASP A 29 -21.84 -16.52 -16.24
CA ASP A 29 -22.00 -17.85 -16.80
C ASP A 29 -21.43 -17.91 -18.24
N PRO A 30 -21.34 -19.09 -18.89
CA PRO A 30 -20.78 -19.20 -20.24
C PRO A 30 -21.65 -18.50 -21.30
N LYS A 31 -22.89 -18.12 -20.97
CA LYS A 31 -23.78 -17.40 -21.88
C LYS A 31 -23.66 -15.88 -21.72
N GLY A 32 -22.83 -15.38 -20.79
CA GLY A 32 -22.69 -13.95 -20.54
C GLY A 32 -23.76 -13.38 -19.60
N ILE A 33 -24.42 -14.22 -18.81
CA ILE A 33 -25.34 -13.79 -17.75
C ILE A 33 -24.53 -13.47 -16.50
N LEU A 34 -24.73 -12.29 -15.94
CA LEU A 34 -24.01 -11.84 -14.75
C LEU A 34 -24.47 -12.59 -13.51
N VAL A 35 -23.53 -13.18 -12.78
CA VAL A 35 -23.75 -13.91 -11.53
C VAL A 35 -23.26 -13.11 -10.32
N TYR A 36 -22.20 -12.32 -10.48
CA TYR A 36 -21.63 -11.51 -9.42
C TYR A 36 -20.98 -10.25 -9.99
N LEU A 37 -21.04 -9.18 -9.20
CA LEU A 37 -20.39 -7.89 -9.43
C LEU A 37 -19.80 -7.45 -8.09
N ASN A 38 -18.54 -7.01 -8.07
CA ASN A 38 -17.97 -6.44 -6.85
C ASN A 38 -18.36 -4.95 -6.68
N PRO A 39 -18.23 -4.37 -5.48
CA PRO A 39 -18.58 -2.97 -5.22
C PRO A 39 -17.84 -1.97 -6.12
N ARG A 40 -16.61 -2.31 -6.54
CA ARG A 40 -15.86 -1.50 -7.49
C ARG A 40 -16.50 -1.46 -8.87
N GLY A 41 -17.01 -2.59 -9.33
CA GLY A 41 -17.79 -2.70 -10.56
C GLY A 41 -19.09 -1.92 -10.50
N GLU A 42 -19.80 -1.93 -9.36
CA GLU A 42 -21.00 -1.10 -9.17
C GLU A 42 -20.69 0.39 -9.37
N LYS A 43 -19.65 0.89 -8.72
CA LYS A 43 -19.25 2.29 -8.79
C LYS A 43 -18.71 2.69 -10.17
N ASN A 44 -17.85 1.88 -10.76
CA ASN A 44 -17.15 2.24 -12.00
C ASN A 44 -18.02 2.07 -13.25
N LEU A 45 -18.95 1.11 -13.23
CA LEU A 45 -19.86 0.85 -14.34
C LEU A 45 -21.23 1.52 -14.13
N GLY A 46 -21.50 2.09 -12.95
CA GLY A 46 -22.78 2.72 -12.63
C GLY A 46 -23.93 1.72 -12.52
N LEU A 47 -23.65 0.51 -12.04
CA LEU A 47 -24.60 -0.60 -11.95
C LEU A 47 -24.93 -0.90 -10.50
N GLU A 48 -26.19 -1.20 -10.21
CA GLU A 48 -26.57 -1.79 -8.91
C GLU A 48 -26.56 -3.32 -9.02
N MET A 49 -25.79 -3.99 -8.17
CA MET A 49 -25.60 -5.45 -8.18
C MET A 49 -26.94 -6.20 -8.14
N ASN A 50 -27.88 -5.74 -7.31
CA ASN A 50 -29.20 -6.36 -7.16
C ASN A 50 -30.05 -6.31 -8.44
N LEU A 51 -29.84 -5.29 -9.28
CA LEU A 51 -30.54 -5.11 -10.56
C LEU A 51 -29.79 -5.74 -11.73
N ALA A 52 -28.47 -5.89 -11.61
CA ALA A 52 -27.59 -6.41 -12.65
C ALA A 52 -27.49 -7.94 -12.66
N ILE A 53 -27.57 -8.60 -11.49
CA ILE A 53 -27.49 -10.07 -11.42
C ILE A 53 -28.64 -10.73 -12.19
N GLY A 54 -28.31 -11.72 -13.01
CA GLY A 54 -29.26 -12.47 -13.83
C GLY A 54 -29.56 -11.83 -15.18
N ARG A 55 -29.04 -10.64 -15.47
CA ARG A 55 -29.14 -9.99 -16.78
C ARG A 55 -27.93 -10.29 -17.65
N HIS A 56 -28.12 -10.18 -18.96
CA HIS A 56 -27.07 -10.42 -19.94
C HIS A 56 -26.16 -9.18 -20.05
N ILE A 57 -24.85 -9.38 -20.20
CA ILE A 57 -23.87 -8.26 -20.27
C ILE A 57 -24.14 -7.24 -21.40
N LYS A 58 -24.82 -7.66 -22.48
CA LYS A 58 -25.32 -6.76 -23.55
C LYS A 58 -26.29 -5.68 -23.08
N GLU A 59 -27.08 -5.97 -22.05
CA GLU A 59 -28.08 -5.06 -21.52
C GLU A 59 -27.50 -4.13 -20.46
N LEU A 60 -26.36 -4.51 -19.88
CA LEU A 60 -25.74 -3.85 -18.74
C LEU A 60 -24.58 -2.95 -19.14
N LEU A 61 -23.85 -3.31 -20.20
CA LEU A 61 -22.61 -2.65 -20.60
C LEU A 61 -22.78 -1.94 -21.95
N PRO A 62 -21.96 -0.92 -22.23
CA PRO A 62 -21.88 -0.31 -23.56
C PRO A 62 -21.64 -1.34 -24.66
N GLU A 63 -22.20 -1.10 -25.84
CA GLU A 63 -22.27 -2.09 -26.92
C GLU A 63 -20.90 -2.64 -27.33
N TRP A 64 -19.91 -1.77 -27.50
CA TRP A 64 -18.52 -2.16 -27.83
C TRP A 64 -17.88 -3.06 -26.76
N LEU A 65 -18.11 -2.77 -25.48
CA LEU A 65 -17.54 -3.52 -24.35
C LEU A 65 -18.24 -4.87 -24.23
N ALA A 66 -19.56 -4.88 -24.31
CA ALA A 66 -20.35 -6.11 -24.29
C ALA A 66 -19.98 -7.03 -25.46
N GLN A 67 -19.79 -6.49 -26.65
CA GLN A 67 -19.39 -7.26 -27.83
C GLN A 67 -18.00 -7.87 -27.65
N GLY A 68 -17.02 -7.08 -27.21
CA GLY A 68 -15.67 -7.58 -26.95
C GLY A 68 -15.62 -8.67 -25.88
N LEU A 69 -16.41 -8.54 -24.82
CA LEU A 69 -16.55 -9.56 -23.78
C LEU A 69 -17.15 -10.86 -24.31
N ILE A 70 -18.16 -10.78 -25.18
CA ILE A 70 -18.82 -11.97 -25.75
C ILE A 70 -17.88 -12.72 -26.67
N GLU A 71 -17.16 -12.02 -27.54
CA GLU A 71 -16.13 -12.62 -28.39
C GLU A 71 -15.04 -13.28 -27.54
N GLY A 72 -14.66 -12.64 -26.43
CA GLY A 72 -13.73 -13.20 -25.45
C GLY A 72 -14.25 -14.48 -24.79
N LEU A 73 -15.50 -14.48 -24.33
CA LEU A 73 -16.16 -15.67 -23.74
C LEU A 73 -16.28 -16.82 -24.75
N GLU A 74 -16.50 -16.53 -26.03
CA GLU A 74 -16.52 -17.56 -27.08
C GLU A 74 -15.14 -18.17 -27.35
N LYS A 75 -14.07 -17.37 -27.35
CA LYS A 75 -12.70 -17.86 -27.45
C LYS A 75 -12.32 -18.70 -26.22
N LEU A 76 -12.71 -18.23 -25.04
CA LEU A 76 -12.47 -18.92 -23.77
C LEU A 76 -13.15 -20.29 -23.71
N LYS A 77 -14.34 -20.45 -24.29
CA LYS A 77 -14.99 -21.77 -24.47
C LYS A 77 -14.19 -22.75 -25.32
N LYS A 78 -13.48 -22.26 -26.34
CA LYS A 78 -12.70 -23.09 -27.27
C LYS A 78 -11.34 -23.47 -26.69
N GLU A 79 -10.70 -22.54 -25.99
CA GLU A 79 -9.30 -22.68 -25.57
C GLU A 79 -9.14 -23.08 -24.09
N SER A 80 -10.18 -22.89 -23.26
CA SER A 80 -10.17 -23.18 -21.82
C SER A 80 -8.98 -22.58 -21.06
N LYS A 81 -8.44 -21.46 -21.56
CA LYS A 81 -7.31 -20.71 -20.98
C LYS A 81 -7.71 -19.26 -20.77
N GLY A 82 -7.01 -18.61 -19.83
CA GLY A 82 -7.15 -17.19 -19.58
C GLY A 82 -6.76 -16.35 -20.79
N LEU A 83 -7.52 -15.29 -21.06
CA LEU A 83 -7.33 -14.39 -22.21
C LEU A 83 -7.20 -12.95 -21.75
N LYS A 84 -6.34 -12.19 -22.42
CA LYS A 84 -6.25 -10.73 -22.27
C LYS A 84 -6.66 -10.08 -23.57
N ILE A 85 -7.65 -9.20 -23.52
CA ILE A 85 -8.24 -8.56 -24.70
C ILE A 85 -8.21 -7.05 -24.51
N PRO A 86 -7.43 -6.31 -25.30
CA PRO A 86 -7.53 -4.86 -25.35
C PRO A 86 -8.80 -4.48 -26.11
N LEU A 87 -9.65 -3.67 -25.50
CA LEU A 87 -10.87 -3.11 -26.08
C LEU A 87 -10.77 -1.59 -26.09
N VAL A 88 -11.04 -0.96 -27.23
CA VAL A 88 -10.82 0.47 -27.48
C VAL A 88 -12.08 1.05 -28.11
N GLU A 89 -12.65 2.10 -27.51
CA GLU A 89 -13.66 2.94 -28.15
C GLU A 89 -13.52 4.41 -27.76
N LYS A 90 -13.35 5.31 -28.75
CA LYS A 90 -13.43 6.79 -28.61
C LYS A 90 -12.82 7.34 -27.30
N GLU A 91 -11.54 7.04 -27.07
CA GLU A 91 -10.72 7.42 -25.88
C GLU A 91 -10.91 6.60 -24.60
N GLN A 92 -11.78 5.59 -24.61
CA GLN A 92 -11.89 4.60 -23.56
C GLN A 92 -11.15 3.32 -23.96
N ASN A 93 -10.00 3.10 -23.31
CA ASN A 93 -9.22 1.89 -23.48
C ASN A 93 -9.36 1.03 -22.24
N TYR A 94 -9.76 -0.23 -22.44
CA TYR A 94 -9.84 -1.23 -21.38
C TYR A 94 -9.01 -2.45 -21.75
N LEU A 95 -8.18 -2.91 -20.81
CA LEU A 95 -7.63 -4.26 -20.83
C LEU A 95 -8.60 -5.16 -20.06
N VAL A 96 -9.19 -6.11 -20.77
CA VAL A 96 -10.04 -7.13 -20.18
C VAL A 96 -9.23 -8.39 -19.95
N GLU A 97 -9.20 -8.86 -18.70
CA GLU A 97 -8.69 -10.20 -18.36
C GLU A 97 -9.88 -11.14 -18.12
N LEU A 98 -9.90 -12.26 -18.85
CA LEU A 98 -10.95 -13.27 -18.82
C LEU A 98 -10.35 -14.59 -18.37
N ASP A 99 -10.67 -15.03 -17.15
CA ASP A 99 -10.19 -16.30 -16.61
C ASP A 99 -11.33 -17.32 -16.50
N PRO A 100 -11.17 -18.54 -17.05
CA PRO A 100 -12.23 -19.55 -17.03
C PRO A 100 -12.41 -20.16 -15.63
N ILE A 101 -13.66 -20.37 -15.23
CA ILE A 101 -14.00 -21.12 -14.01
C ILE A 101 -14.31 -22.56 -14.42
N ILE A 102 -13.38 -23.48 -14.14
CA ILE A 102 -13.45 -24.89 -14.55
C ILE A 102 -13.34 -25.82 -13.33
N PRO A 103 -14.44 -26.09 -12.62
CA PRO A 103 -14.49 -27.20 -11.67
C PRO A 103 -14.73 -28.51 -12.42
N ARG A 104 -13.97 -29.55 -12.06
CA ARG A 104 -14.10 -30.93 -12.58
C ARG A 104 -14.15 -30.99 -14.12
N ASP A 105 -13.23 -30.30 -14.78
CA ASP A 105 -13.08 -30.23 -16.24
C ASP A 105 -14.30 -29.70 -17.01
N LYS A 106 -15.22 -29.00 -16.33
CA LYS A 106 -16.39 -28.39 -16.94
C LYS A 106 -16.34 -26.88 -16.78
N LEU A 107 -16.37 -26.16 -17.90
CA LEU A 107 -16.47 -24.71 -17.88
C LEU A 107 -17.86 -24.30 -17.38
N ILE A 108 -17.90 -23.69 -16.19
CA ILE A 108 -19.15 -23.18 -15.61
C ILE A 108 -19.27 -21.66 -15.73
N GLY A 109 -18.20 -20.93 -16.05
CA GLY A 109 -18.27 -19.48 -16.17
C GLY A 109 -16.92 -18.83 -16.42
N ALA A 110 -16.87 -17.51 -16.31
CA ALA A 110 -15.63 -16.75 -16.39
C ALA A 110 -15.59 -15.64 -15.33
N ILE A 111 -14.39 -15.39 -14.83
CA ILE A 111 -14.05 -14.18 -14.08
C ILE A 111 -13.58 -13.15 -15.11
N ILE A 112 -14.19 -11.97 -15.08
CA ILE A 112 -13.88 -10.86 -15.96
C ILE A 112 -13.38 -9.72 -15.10
N ILE A 113 -12.15 -9.29 -15.36
CA ILE A 113 -11.53 -8.15 -14.71
C ILE A 113 -11.38 -7.05 -15.75
N LEU A 114 -11.95 -5.87 -15.48
CA LEU A 114 -11.88 -4.72 -16.39
C LEU A 114 -10.88 -3.71 -15.84
N ARG A 115 -9.78 -3.47 -16.57
CA ARG A 115 -8.80 -2.44 -16.22
C ARG A 115 -8.82 -1.33 -17.26
N ARG A 116 -8.94 -0.06 -16.86
CA ARG A 116 -8.74 1.05 -17.81
C ARG A 116 -7.25 1.20 -18.10
N GLU A 117 -6.89 1.26 -19.39
CA GLU A 117 -5.50 1.45 -19.81
C GLU A 117 -4.97 2.83 -19.41
N ARG A 118 -5.83 3.86 -19.35
CA ARG A 118 -5.46 5.17 -18.79
C ARG A 118 -4.97 5.06 -17.35
N ASP A 119 -5.63 4.28 -16.51
CA ASP A 119 -5.22 4.09 -15.11
C ASP A 119 -3.85 3.38 -15.05
N ILE A 120 -3.59 2.43 -15.96
CA ILE A 120 -2.29 1.75 -16.07
C ILE A 120 -1.19 2.69 -16.59
N GLU A 121 -1.46 3.47 -17.63
CA GLU A 121 -0.52 4.46 -18.17
C GLU A 121 -0.23 5.56 -17.16
N GLU A 122 -1.25 6.03 -16.45
CA GLU A 122 -1.11 7.05 -15.41
C GLU A 122 -0.33 6.51 -14.22
N LEU A 123 -0.61 5.28 -13.77
CA LEU A 123 0.19 4.58 -12.76
C LEU A 123 1.63 4.35 -13.23
N ASN A 124 1.85 3.95 -14.48
CA ASN A 124 3.19 3.75 -15.03
C ASN A 124 3.95 5.07 -15.15
N ARG A 125 3.32 6.14 -15.64
CA ARG A 125 3.90 7.49 -15.69
C ARG A 125 4.21 8.02 -14.29
N LEU A 126 3.33 7.76 -13.32
CA LEU A 126 3.54 8.11 -11.92
C LEU A 126 4.74 7.34 -11.34
N ASN A 127 4.80 6.02 -11.55
CA ASN A 127 5.93 5.18 -11.15
C ASN A 127 7.25 5.64 -11.80
N GLU A 128 7.23 5.96 -13.09
CA GLU A 128 8.40 6.52 -13.80
C GLU A 128 8.81 7.88 -13.22
N SER A 129 7.85 8.78 -12.96
CA SER A 129 8.09 10.09 -12.35
C SER A 129 8.71 9.95 -10.96
N ILE A 130 8.22 9.02 -10.14
CA ILE A 130 8.77 8.71 -8.82
C ILE A 130 10.18 8.16 -8.93
N PHE A 131 10.41 7.22 -9.86
CA PHE A 131 11.73 6.63 -10.08
C PHE A 131 12.74 7.70 -10.51
N ARG A 132 12.37 8.60 -11.44
CA ARG A 132 13.19 9.75 -11.84
C ARG A 132 13.49 10.67 -10.65
N SER A 133 12.48 11.02 -9.85
CA SER A 133 12.68 11.84 -8.65
C SER A 133 13.63 11.21 -7.64
N LEU A 134 13.58 9.89 -7.44
CA LEU A 134 14.50 9.16 -6.55
C LEU A 134 15.93 9.15 -7.11
N LEU A 135 16.08 8.94 -8.42
CA LEU A 135 17.37 9.01 -9.07
C LEU A 135 17.98 10.40 -8.93
N ASP A 136 17.20 11.46 -9.13
CA ASP A 136 17.68 12.84 -8.96
C ASP A 136 18.12 13.11 -7.52
N GLU A 137 17.39 12.61 -6.52
CA GLU A 137 17.77 12.69 -5.10
C GLU A 137 19.08 11.94 -4.77
N ILE A 138 19.45 10.94 -5.57
CA ILE A 138 20.74 10.23 -5.46
C ILE A 138 21.85 11.01 -6.20
N TYR A 139 21.58 11.44 -7.43
CA TYR A 139 22.58 12.10 -8.27
C TYR A 139 22.99 13.49 -7.76
N GLN A 140 22.05 14.28 -7.20
CA GLN A 140 22.34 15.62 -6.70
C GLN A 140 23.42 15.64 -5.59
N PRO A 141 23.31 14.88 -4.48
CA PRO A 141 24.35 14.85 -3.46
C PRO A 141 25.67 14.25 -3.97
N ILE A 142 25.62 13.29 -4.91
CA ILE A 142 26.84 12.73 -5.54
C ILE A 142 27.54 13.80 -6.39
N ASN A 143 26.80 14.57 -7.19
CA ASN A 143 27.37 15.65 -7.98
C ASN A 143 27.95 16.75 -7.09
N GLN A 144 27.29 17.07 -5.97
CA GLN A 144 27.82 18.00 -4.98
C GLN A 144 29.12 17.47 -4.34
N LEU A 145 29.21 16.17 -4.04
CA LEU A 145 30.45 15.55 -3.59
C LEU A 145 31.55 15.68 -4.63
N THR A 146 31.26 15.38 -5.90
CA THR A 146 32.23 15.51 -7.01
C THR A 146 32.74 16.95 -7.13
N ILE A 147 31.86 17.95 -7.03
CA ILE A 147 32.23 19.37 -7.04
C ILE A 147 33.05 19.77 -5.81
N LEU A 148 32.71 19.24 -4.63
CA LEU A 148 33.46 19.51 -3.40
C LEU A 148 34.87 18.94 -3.46
N PHE A 149 35.05 17.75 -4.03
CA PHE A 149 36.36 17.11 -4.20
C PHE A 149 37.16 17.62 -5.40
N SER A 150 36.53 18.30 -6.37
CA SER A 150 37.22 18.94 -7.49
C SER A 150 37.77 20.34 -7.16
N ARG A 151 37.52 20.86 -5.95
CA ARG A 151 38.08 22.13 -5.49
C ARG A 151 39.52 21.91 -5.05
N GLU A 152 40.42 22.82 -5.43
CA GLU A 152 41.72 22.93 -4.78
C GLU A 152 41.49 23.49 -3.37
N ILE A 153 41.86 22.70 -2.37
CA ILE A 153 41.72 23.06 -0.96
C ILE A 153 43.10 23.41 -0.45
N GLY A 154 43.26 24.60 0.12
CA GLY A 154 44.50 25.00 0.78
C GLY A 154 44.77 24.17 2.04
N GLU A 155 45.96 24.31 2.64
CA GLU A 155 46.35 23.55 3.84
C GLU A 155 45.62 23.99 5.14
N ASP A 156 44.57 24.82 5.07
CA ASP A 156 43.83 25.26 6.26
C ASP A 156 43.03 24.11 6.88
N ARG A 157 43.45 23.71 8.08
CA ARG A 157 42.81 22.67 8.89
C ARG A 157 41.32 22.91 9.13
N LYS A 158 40.86 24.17 9.21
CA LYS A 158 39.43 24.49 9.41
C LYS A 158 38.61 24.23 8.15
N GLU A 159 39.15 24.53 6.96
CA GLU A 159 38.49 24.24 5.69
C GLU A 159 38.41 22.74 5.42
N LEU A 160 39.49 22.01 5.70
CA LEU A 160 39.54 20.54 5.64
C LEU A 160 38.51 19.89 6.57
N GLN A 161 38.36 20.40 7.80
CA GLN A 161 37.39 19.86 8.75
C GLN A 161 35.95 20.13 8.32
N LYS A 162 35.67 21.31 7.75
CA LYS A 162 34.35 21.65 7.21
C LYS A 162 34.01 20.79 5.99
N LEU A 163 34.94 20.63 5.05
CA LEU A 163 34.79 19.73 3.90
C LEU A 163 34.49 18.29 4.35
N TYR A 164 35.17 17.81 5.38
CA TYR A 164 34.93 16.47 5.93
C TYR A 164 33.51 16.32 6.49
N GLN A 165 33.03 17.33 7.22
CA GLN A 165 31.65 17.32 7.74
C GLN A 165 30.60 17.40 6.62
N ASP A 166 30.81 18.27 5.64
CA ASP A 166 29.90 18.46 4.50
C ASP A 166 29.84 17.19 3.64
N SER A 167 31.00 16.57 3.37
CA SER A 167 31.06 15.30 2.63
C SER A 167 30.41 14.14 3.39
N GLN A 168 30.60 14.04 4.71
CA GLN A 168 29.91 13.04 5.52
C GLN A 168 28.38 13.23 5.49
N ALA A 169 27.90 14.47 5.54
CA ALA A 169 26.47 14.76 5.47
C ALA A 169 25.89 14.35 4.11
N LEU A 170 26.59 14.67 3.01
CA LEU A 170 26.17 14.30 1.66
C LEU A 170 26.18 12.78 1.44
N ILE A 171 27.19 12.07 1.92
CA ILE A 171 27.25 10.59 1.86
C ILE A 171 26.07 9.98 2.61
N LYS A 172 25.77 10.46 3.82
CA LYS A 172 24.60 10.00 4.59
C LYS A 172 23.30 10.23 3.83
N ASN A 173 23.15 11.38 3.18
CA ASN A 173 21.96 11.69 2.38
C ASN A 173 21.84 10.78 1.16
N SER A 174 22.94 10.52 0.44
CA SER A 174 22.96 9.58 -0.69
C SER A 174 22.60 8.16 -0.27
N ILE A 175 23.11 7.68 0.86
CA ILE A 175 22.79 6.36 1.40
C ILE A 175 21.31 6.27 1.78
N ALA A 176 20.75 7.31 2.39
CA ALA A 176 19.32 7.36 2.70
C ALA A 176 18.46 7.30 1.43
N ALA A 177 18.78 8.09 0.40
CA ALA A 177 18.07 8.07 -0.88
C ALA A 177 18.19 6.71 -1.60
N LEU A 178 19.35 6.06 -1.52
CA LEU A 178 19.55 4.70 -2.04
C LEU A 178 18.68 3.67 -1.31
N ASN A 179 18.60 3.75 0.02
CA ASN A 179 17.73 2.87 0.81
C ASN A 179 16.26 3.09 0.47
N ASP A 180 15.84 4.35 0.27
CA ASP A 180 14.47 4.66 -0.16
C ASP A 180 14.19 4.08 -1.56
N LEU A 181 15.15 4.09 -2.49
CA LEU A 181 15.02 3.44 -3.81
C LEU A 181 14.89 1.91 -3.69
N ILE A 182 15.71 1.29 -2.84
CA ILE A 182 15.67 -0.17 -2.60
C ILE A 182 14.34 -0.56 -1.96
N ASP A 183 13.84 0.23 -1.00
CA ASP A 183 12.56 -0.02 -0.37
C ASP A 183 11.39 0.19 -1.33
N LEU A 184 11.46 1.21 -2.20
CA LEU A 184 10.38 1.55 -3.13
C LEU A 184 10.33 0.64 -4.36
N SER A 185 11.45 0.08 -4.83
CA SER A 185 11.47 -0.73 -6.05
C SER A 185 10.52 -1.96 -6.01
N PRO A 186 10.52 -2.81 -4.96
CA PRO A 186 9.55 -3.89 -4.81
C PRO A 186 8.12 -3.39 -4.60
N ILE A 187 7.98 -2.21 -3.99
CA ILE A 187 6.69 -1.59 -3.66
C ILE A 187 6.01 -1.08 -4.92
N LEU A 188 6.74 -0.40 -5.82
CA LEU A 188 6.24 0.14 -7.09
C LEU A 188 5.90 -0.97 -8.09
N THR A 189 6.60 -2.11 -8.01
CA THR A 189 6.37 -3.30 -8.87
C THR A 189 5.36 -4.29 -8.29
N SER A 190 4.72 -3.98 -7.15
CA SER A 190 3.80 -4.87 -6.43
C SER A 190 4.38 -6.26 -6.10
N ASN A 191 5.71 -6.37 -5.98
CA ASN A 191 6.43 -7.64 -5.80
C ASN A 191 7.10 -7.70 -4.43
N ILE A 192 6.31 -7.46 -3.37
CA ILE A 192 6.80 -7.45 -1.99
C ILE A 192 6.89 -8.89 -1.49
N ARG A 193 8.12 -9.41 -1.37
CA ARG A 193 8.37 -10.72 -0.75
C ARG A 193 8.38 -10.62 0.76
N LEU A 194 7.52 -11.36 1.44
CA LEU A 194 7.48 -11.44 2.91
C LEU A 194 8.46 -12.52 3.41
N ASN A 195 9.28 -12.17 4.40
CA ASN A 195 10.15 -13.10 5.10
C ASN A 195 9.65 -13.28 6.54
N LYS A 196 8.88 -14.33 6.79
CA LYS A 196 8.25 -14.58 8.09
C LYS A 196 9.25 -15.18 9.07
N ASN A 197 9.41 -14.54 10.22
CA ASN A 197 10.25 -15.00 11.32
C ASN A 197 9.46 -15.01 12.63
N ARG A 198 9.89 -15.85 13.58
CA ARG A 198 9.35 -15.90 14.95
C ARG A 198 9.94 -14.76 15.78
N PHE A 199 9.09 -13.95 16.40
CA PHE A 199 9.53 -12.90 17.33
C PHE A 199 8.43 -12.50 18.32
N HIS A 200 8.83 -11.88 19.42
CA HIS A 200 7.91 -11.31 20.40
C HIS A 200 7.53 -9.87 20.00
N PRO A 201 6.24 -9.50 19.85
CA PRO A 201 5.82 -8.17 19.39
C PRO A 201 6.43 -6.98 20.14
N SER A 202 6.52 -7.08 21.47
CA SER A 202 7.14 -6.06 22.32
C SER A 202 8.60 -5.73 21.99
N VAL A 203 9.34 -6.59 21.28
CA VAL A 203 10.71 -6.29 20.84
C VAL A 203 10.73 -5.08 19.92
N LEU A 204 9.76 -4.96 19.01
CA LEU A 204 9.71 -3.83 18.07
C LEU A 204 9.47 -2.51 18.78
N ILE A 205 8.56 -2.48 19.77
CA ILE A 205 8.33 -1.29 20.60
C ILE A 205 9.59 -0.90 21.37
N LYS A 206 10.29 -1.86 21.98
CA LYS A 206 11.54 -1.59 22.71
C LYS A 206 12.62 -0.98 21.81
N LEU A 207 12.79 -1.54 20.61
CA LEU A 207 13.76 -1.05 19.62
C LEU A 207 13.40 0.36 19.14
N ALA A 208 12.12 0.59 18.85
CA ALA A 208 11.61 1.90 18.47
C ALA A 208 11.87 2.94 19.56
N ILE A 209 11.43 2.68 20.79
CA ILE A 209 11.61 3.63 21.91
C ILE A 209 13.09 3.94 22.13
N ARG A 210 13.96 2.92 22.16
CA ARG A 210 15.41 3.12 22.32
C ARG A 210 16.01 4.01 21.22
N SER A 211 15.52 3.89 20.00
CA SER A 211 16.01 4.65 18.85
C SER A 211 15.53 6.10 18.84
N PHE A 212 14.31 6.34 19.33
CA PHE A 212 13.66 7.66 19.28
C PHE A 212 13.78 8.46 20.57
N LEU A 213 14.10 7.84 21.70
CA LEU A 213 14.21 8.50 23.01
C LEU A 213 15.14 9.73 22.99
N PRO A 214 16.37 9.68 22.44
CA PRO A 214 17.24 10.87 22.43
C PRO A 214 16.66 12.03 21.60
N ARG A 215 15.93 11.71 20.52
CA ARG A 215 15.27 12.71 19.67
C ARG A 215 14.03 13.30 20.34
N ALA A 216 13.28 12.47 21.08
CA ALA A 216 12.13 12.90 21.87
C ALA A 216 12.56 13.84 23.00
N GLU A 217 13.59 13.47 23.76
CA GLU A 217 14.17 14.33 24.81
C GLU A 217 14.67 15.66 24.25
N ALA A 218 15.39 15.64 23.13
CA ALA A 218 15.86 16.87 22.48
C ALA A 218 14.73 17.81 22.01
N LYS A 219 13.55 17.26 21.69
CA LYS A 219 12.35 18.03 21.33
C LYS A 219 11.41 18.30 22.51
N ASN A 220 11.78 17.89 23.72
CA ASN A 220 10.92 17.95 24.92
C ASN A 220 9.58 17.20 24.76
N ILE A 221 9.59 16.05 24.08
CA ILE A 221 8.42 15.18 23.89
C ILE A 221 8.49 14.01 24.87
N ILE A 222 7.39 13.70 25.55
CA ILE A 222 7.35 12.60 26.52
C ILE A 222 6.98 11.31 25.80
N LEU A 223 7.96 10.41 25.65
CA LEU A 223 7.79 9.12 24.97
C LEU A 223 7.38 8.03 25.97
N PHE A 224 6.15 7.53 25.85
CA PHE A 224 5.60 6.48 26.72
C PHE A 224 5.46 5.13 26.03
N ARG A 225 5.66 4.09 26.83
CA ARG A 225 5.39 2.69 26.45
C ARG A 225 4.15 2.21 27.17
N LEU A 226 3.15 1.80 26.41
CA LEU A 226 1.92 1.19 26.90
C LEU A 226 1.91 -0.28 26.43
N ASP A 227 2.67 -1.14 27.10
CA ASP A 227 2.53 -2.57 26.82
C ASP A 227 1.37 -3.15 27.63
N HIS A 228 0.62 -4.05 27.00
CA HIS A 228 -0.03 -5.12 27.73
C HIS A 228 0.99 -6.22 28.01
N LYS A 229 1.15 -6.59 29.29
CA LYS A 229 1.92 -7.76 29.69
C LYS A 229 1.13 -9.00 29.22
N ASP A 230 1.83 -9.92 28.55
CA ASP A 230 1.34 -11.23 28.08
C ASP A 230 0.86 -11.29 26.61
N MET A 231 1.77 -10.99 25.67
CA MET A 231 1.58 -11.35 24.25
C MET A 231 2.38 -12.62 23.91
N ALA A 232 1.76 -13.55 23.20
CA ALA A 232 2.47 -14.69 22.63
C ALA A 232 3.45 -14.26 21.53
N GLU A 233 4.43 -15.11 21.23
CA GLU A 233 5.29 -14.92 20.07
C GLU A 233 4.50 -15.14 18.78
N VAL A 234 4.86 -14.39 17.74
CA VAL A 234 4.15 -14.39 16.46
C VAL A 234 5.11 -14.71 15.32
N ILE A 235 4.56 -15.24 14.24
CA ILE A 235 5.26 -15.49 12.97
C ILE A 235 4.77 -14.45 11.96
N ALA A 236 5.62 -13.46 11.68
CA ALA A 236 5.38 -12.41 10.70
C ALA A 236 6.70 -11.82 10.18
N ASP A 237 6.65 -10.91 9.22
CA ASP A 237 7.85 -10.22 8.73
C ASP A 237 8.26 -9.09 9.69
N GLN A 238 9.10 -9.45 10.67
CA GLN A 238 9.59 -8.53 11.70
C GLN A 238 10.25 -7.28 11.11
N ALA A 239 11.02 -7.42 10.03
CA ALA A 239 11.77 -6.32 9.43
C ALA A 239 10.83 -5.30 8.79
N LYS A 240 9.81 -5.76 8.05
CA LYS A 240 8.80 -4.88 7.43
C LYS A 240 7.91 -4.23 8.49
N LEU A 241 7.51 -4.97 9.52
CA LEU A 241 6.77 -4.40 10.65
C LEU A 241 7.55 -3.29 11.36
N ASN A 242 8.84 -3.52 11.60
CA ASN A 242 9.71 -2.50 12.18
C ASN A 242 9.82 -1.28 11.26
N ARG A 243 9.91 -1.48 9.94
CA ARG A 243 9.96 -0.39 8.97
C ARG A 243 8.69 0.46 9.00
N VAL A 244 7.52 -0.17 9.01
CA VAL A 244 6.23 0.51 9.15
C VAL A 244 6.20 1.32 10.45
N LEU A 245 6.57 0.70 11.58
CA LEU A 245 6.57 1.37 12.89
C LEU A 245 7.50 2.60 12.91
N ILE A 246 8.71 2.48 12.35
CA ILE A 246 9.68 3.59 12.27
C ILE A 246 9.11 4.73 11.42
N ILE A 247 8.55 4.44 10.25
CA ILE A 247 7.97 5.45 9.36
C ILE A 247 6.88 6.26 10.08
N LEU A 248 5.97 5.55 10.75
CA LEU A 248 4.87 6.19 11.46
C LEU A 248 5.40 7.02 12.64
N LEU A 249 6.38 6.52 13.40
CA LEU A 249 6.97 7.28 14.50
C LEU A 249 7.71 8.53 14.03
N GLU A 250 8.44 8.47 12.92
CA GLU A 250 9.05 9.67 12.33
C GLU A 250 8.00 10.72 11.99
N HIS A 251 6.88 10.27 11.42
CA HIS A 251 5.77 11.15 11.10
C HIS A 251 5.17 11.83 12.35
N PHE A 252 4.89 11.06 13.41
CA PHE A 252 4.39 11.62 14.66
C PHE A 252 5.40 12.55 15.33
N MET A 253 6.68 12.20 15.34
CA MET A 253 7.76 13.03 15.90
C MET A 253 7.94 14.40 15.22
N GLU A 254 7.46 14.55 13.98
CA GLU A 254 7.43 15.85 13.29
C GLU A 254 6.20 16.68 13.63
N LEU A 255 5.09 16.04 14.01
CA LEU A 255 3.81 16.69 14.26
C LEU A 255 3.58 17.05 15.73
N VAL A 256 4.13 16.26 16.64
CA VAL A 256 3.91 16.42 18.08
C VAL A 256 4.62 17.68 18.59
N PRO A 257 3.89 18.63 19.21
CA PRO A 257 4.48 19.81 19.82
C PRO A 257 5.39 19.46 21.03
N PRO A 258 6.38 20.32 21.35
CA PRO A 258 7.12 20.19 22.60
C PRO A 258 6.20 20.25 23.83
N GLY A 259 6.45 19.38 24.81
CA GLY A 259 5.67 19.24 26.05
C GLY A 259 4.54 18.22 25.99
N GLU A 260 4.26 17.66 24.81
CA GLU A 260 3.17 16.70 24.58
C GLU A 260 3.65 15.24 24.70
N ILE A 261 2.69 14.32 24.71
CA ILE A 261 2.91 12.88 24.89
C ILE A 261 2.86 12.17 23.54
N LEU A 262 3.80 11.25 23.33
CA LEU A 262 3.78 10.24 22.28
C LEU A 262 3.83 8.86 22.92
N ALA A 263 2.78 8.06 22.75
CA ALA A 263 2.65 6.74 23.35
C ALA A 263 2.63 5.64 22.28
N LEU A 264 3.34 4.54 22.55
CA LEU A 264 3.35 3.34 21.71
C LEU A 264 2.72 2.18 22.45
N SER A 265 1.84 1.45 21.77
CA SER A 265 1.25 0.20 22.27
C SER A 265 1.27 -0.88 21.20
N ALA A 266 1.26 -2.13 21.67
CA ALA A 266 0.94 -3.29 20.87
C ALA A 266 -0.12 -4.09 21.59
N ASP A 267 -1.02 -4.69 20.82
CA ASP A 267 -2.06 -5.58 21.31
C ASP A 267 -2.17 -6.79 20.38
N LEU A 268 -2.39 -7.96 20.96
CA LEU A 268 -2.54 -9.22 20.22
C LEU A 268 -3.92 -9.79 20.53
N ASN A 269 -4.85 -9.62 19.59
CA ASN A 269 -6.17 -10.22 19.71
C ASN A 269 -6.16 -11.62 19.09
N LEU A 270 -6.63 -12.63 19.85
CA LEU A 270 -6.57 -14.03 19.46
C LEU A 270 -7.81 -14.53 18.70
N ALA A 271 -8.93 -13.79 18.71
CA ALA A 271 -10.21 -14.26 18.17
C ALA A 271 -10.88 -13.23 17.24
N PRO A 272 -11.50 -13.65 16.11
CA PRO A 272 -11.65 -15.02 15.57
C PRO A 272 -10.40 -15.57 14.83
N ALA A 273 -9.41 -14.72 14.57
CA ALA A 273 -8.08 -15.09 14.08
C ALA A 273 -7.04 -14.20 14.78
N PRO A 274 -5.78 -14.66 14.95
CA PRO A 274 -4.76 -13.85 15.61
C PRO A 274 -4.42 -12.60 14.79
N VAL A 275 -4.67 -11.44 15.37
CA VAL A 275 -4.39 -10.12 14.79
C VAL A 275 -3.49 -9.34 15.74
N LEU A 276 -2.33 -8.93 15.22
CA LEU A 276 -1.40 -8.06 15.92
C LEU A 276 -1.67 -6.62 15.52
N THR A 277 -1.94 -5.76 16.49
CA THR A 277 -2.18 -4.33 16.31
C THR A 277 -1.09 -3.52 16.99
N TYR A 278 -0.48 -2.60 16.27
CA TYR A 278 0.36 -1.55 16.85
C TYR A 278 -0.39 -0.22 16.79
N SER A 279 -0.34 0.55 17.88
CA SER A 279 -0.94 1.88 17.92
C SER A 279 0.06 2.92 18.41
N ILE A 280 0.07 4.06 17.72
CA ILE A 280 0.83 5.25 18.09
C ILE A 280 -0.21 6.33 18.41
N THR A 281 -0.21 6.78 19.66
CA THR A 281 -1.12 7.81 20.16
C THR A 281 -0.33 9.05 20.52
N ALA A 282 -0.80 10.22 20.10
CA ALA A 282 -0.16 11.47 20.47
C ALA A 282 -1.14 12.58 20.81
N THR A 283 -0.73 13.44 21.73
CA THR A 283 -1.50 14.61 22.16
C THR A 283 -1.03 15.88 21.43
N GLY A 284 -1.88 16.90 21.38
CA GLY A 284 -1.53 18.23 20.83
C GLY A 284 -1.42 18.34 19.30
N ILE A 285 -1.69 17.26 18.55
CA ILE A 285 -1.72 17.30 17.08
C ILE A 285 -2.97 18.06 16.61
N LYS A 286 -2.77 19.16 15.87
CA LYS A 286 -3.84 20.00 15.32
C LYS A 286 -4.30 19.56 13.92
N LYS A 287 -4.43 18.25 13.71
CA LYS A 287 -4.83 17.67 12.41
C LYS A 287 -6.10 16.84 12.55
N THR A 288 -6.97 16.93 11.55
CA THR A 288 -8.21 16.12 11.49
C THR A 288 -7.91 14.74 10.90
N GLU A 289 -8.85 13.80 11.01
CA GLU A 289 -8.72 12.46 10.37
C GLU A 289 -8.50 12.58 8.85
N GLU A 290 -9.09 13.60 8.22
CA GLU A 290 -8.95 13.89 6.79
C GLU A 290 -7.51 14.27 6.40
N ASP A 291 -6.72 14.86 7.30
CA ASP A 291 -5.30 15.17 7.06
C ASP A 291 -4.44 13.90 7.02
N PHE A 292 -4.92 12.80 7.62
CA PHE A 292 -4.26 11.48 7.63
C PHE A 292 -4.76 10.57 6.50
N TYR A 293 -5.64 11.06 5.61
CA TYR A 293 -6.03 10.38 4.36
C TYR A 293 -4.81 10.12 3.43
N CYS A 294 -3.66 10.72 3.74
CA CYS A 294 -2.34 10.41 3.17
C CYS A 294 -1.83 8.96 3.41
N LEU A 295 -2.54 8.12 4.17
CA LEU A 295 -2.29 6.67 4.22
C LEU A 295 -2.80 5.93 2.97
N SER A 296 -3.17 6.63 1.89
CA SER A 296 -3.44 6.03 0.60
C SER A 296 -2.24 5.21 0.09
N CYS A 297 -2.52 4.11 -0.60
CA CYS A 297 -1.50 3.28 -1.25
C CYS A 297 -0.99 3.87 -2.58
N GLU A 298 -1.49 5.06 -2.93
CA GLU A 298 -1.22 5.78 -4.15
C GLU A 298 -0.58 7.13 -3.85
N PHE A 299 0.33 7.54 -4.73
CA PHE A 299 0.90 8.89 -4.69
C PHE A 299 -0.14 9.88 -5.22
N SER A 300 -0.19 11.09 -4.66
CA SER A 300 -1.06 12.13 -5.21
C SER A 300 -0.64 12.50 -6.63
N PRO A 301 -1.58 12.87 -7.51
CA PRO A 301 -1.28 13.38 -8.86
C PRO A 301 -0.26 14.53 -8.85
N ASP A 302 -0.30 15.36 -7.81
CA ASP A 302 0.58 16.52 -7.64
C ASP A 302 1.96 16.19 -7.04
N PHE A 303 2.32 14.90 -6.90
CA PHE A 303 3.57 14.47 -6.25
C PHE A 303 4.80 15.19 -6.82
N ALA A 304 4.83 15.43 -8.13
CA ALA A 304 5.94 16.13 -8.79
C ALA A 304 6.09 17.61 -8.33
N MET A 305 4.98 18.26 -7.99
CA MET A 305 4.92 19.67 -7.57
C MET A 305 5.12 19.88 -6.06
N LEU A 306 5.10 18.80 -5.27
CA LEU A 306 5.33 18.87 -3.83
C LEU A 306 6.76 19.35 -3.49
N SER A 307 6.87 20.01 -2.32
CA SER A 307 8.17 20.34 -1.74
C SER A 307 8.99 19.07 -1.45
N SER A 308 10.31 19.17 -1.36
CA SER A 308 11.15 18.00 -1.03
C SER A 308 10.77 17.35 0.29
N GLN A 309 10.34 18.15 1.27
CA GLN A 309 9.89 17.63 2.57
C GLN A 309 8.55 16.89 2.46
N ASP A 310 7.62 17.40 1.65
CA ASP A 310 6.32 16.77 1.45
C ASP A 310 6.41 15.52 0.57
N LYS A 311 7.30 15.52 -0.44
CA LYS A 311 7.64 14.31 -1.21
C LYS A 311 8.16 13.21 -0.31
N LYS A 312 9.08 13.52 0.60
CA LYS A 312 9.62 12.55 1.57
C LYS A 312 8.51 11.96 2.45
N LYS A 313 7.62 12.80 2.98
CA LYS A 313 6.49 12.37 3.80
C LYS A 313 5.54 11.45 3.03
N GLN A 314 5.17 11.82 1.80
CA GLN A 314 4.26 11.02 1.00
C GLN A 314 4.89 9.69 0.58
N LYS A 315 6.16 9.67 0.16
CA LYS A 315 6.91 8.42 -0.09
C LYS A 315 6.86 7.50 1.12
N ALA A 316 7.23 8.00 2.30
CA ALA A 316 7.24 7.22 3.52
C ALA A 316 5.86 6.63 3.82
N MET A 317 4.81 7.43 3.70
CA MET A 317 3.45 6.97 3.98
C MET A 317 2.96 5.91 2.99
N VAL A 318 3.23 6.09 1.70
CA VAL A 318 2.92 5.08 0.66
C VAL A 318 3.67 3.78 0.93
N ILE A 319 4.94 3.85 1.36
CA ILE A 319 5.72 2.66 1.77
C ILE A 319 5.02 1.94 2.92
N ALA A 320 4.68 2.65 3.98
CA ALA A 320 4.00 2.06 5.13
C ALA A 320 2.69 1.38 4.71
N SER A 321 1.84 2.07 3.95
CA SER A 321 0.55 1.55 3.51
C SER A 321 0.68 0.31 2.62
N ARG A 322 1.59 0.33 1.64
CA ARG A 322 1.81 -0.84 0.76
C ARG A 322 2.44 -2.03 1.49
N LEU A 323 3.32 -1.79 2.47
CA LEU A 323 3.84 -2.86 3.33
C LEU A 323 2.73 -3.48 4.19
N ILE A 324 1.85 -2.67 4.77
CA ILE A 324 0.70 -3.14 5.55
C ILE A 324 -0.24 -3.96 4.67
N LEU A 325 -0.59 -3.47 3.46
CA LEU A 325 -1.38 -4.23 2.49
C LEU A 325 -0.72 -5.55 2.08
N ALA A 326 0.59 -5.55 1.82
CA ALA A 326 1.32 -6.78 1.48
C ALA A 326 1.25 -7.82 2.61
N MET A 327 1.21 -7.35 3.87
CA MET A 327 0.98 -8.19 5.05
C MET A 327 -0.50 -8.51 5.30
N LYS A 328 -1.41 -8.12 4.40
CA LYS A 328 -2.87 -8.25 4.51
C LYS A 328 -3.46 -7.54 5.72
N GLY A 329 -2.80 -6.46 6.14
CA GLY A 329 -3.23 -5.64 7.26
C GLY A 329 -4.17 -4.52 6.88
N THR A 330 -4.65 -3.83 7.91
CA THR A 330 -5.49 -2.64 7.79
C THR A 330 -4.91 -1.52 8.65
N THR A 331 -5.21 -0.27 8.28
CA THR A 331 -4.88 0.92 9.05
C THR A 331 -6.16 1.58 9.54
N ASN A 332 -6.12 2.14 10.73
CA ASN A 332 -7.21 2.93 11.28
C ASN A 332 -6.66 4.17 11.98
N VAL A 333 -7.30 5.31 11.75
CA VAL A 333 -6.95 6.59 12.37
C VAL A 333 -8.16 7.07 13.15
N VAL A 334 -7.94 7.43 14.41
CA VAL A 334 -8.96 8.02 15.28
C VAL A 334 -8.38 9.32 15.82
N SER A 335 -8.98 10.46 15.47
CA SER A 335 -8.55 11.77 15.98
C SER A 335 -9.68 12.42 16.77
N MET A 336 -9.45 12.63 18.07
CA MET A 336 -10.41 13.31 18.94
C MET A 336 -9.83 14.64 19.39
N ASP A 337 -10.55 15.72 19.08
CA ASP A 337 -10.15 17.08 19.47
C ASP A 337 -9.89 17.13 20.99
N LYS A 338 -8.72 17.64 21.37
CA LYS A 338 -8.21 17.77 22.75
C LYS A 338 -7.85 16.46 23.49
N ILE A 339 -8.10 15.27 22.94
CA ILE A 339 -7.68 13.99 23.54
C ILE A 339 -6.42 13.45 22.84
N GLY A 340 -6.32 13.65 21.52
CA GLY A 340 -5.16 13.26 20.71
C GLY A 340 -5.52 12.49 19.46
N THR A 341 -4.51 12.20 18.65
CA THR A 341 -4.62 11.40 17.43
C THR A 341 -3.98 10.04 17.66
N THR A 342 -4.72 8.98 17.37
CA THR A 342 -4.21 7.60 17.39
C THR A 342 -4.23 7.03 15.99
N LEU A 343 -3.07 6.61 15.52
CA LEU A 343 -2.93 5.83 14.30
C LEU A 343 -2.57 4.41 14.70
N SER A 344 -3.38 3.47 14.22
CA SER A 344 -3.21 2.05 14.46
C SER A 344 -3.09 1.30 13.14
N PHE A 345 -2.26 0.26 13.13
CA PHE A 345 -2.22 -0.70 12.03
C PHE A 345 -2.28 -2.11 12.59
N SER A 346 -3.08 -2.94 11.93
CA SER A 346 -3.37 -4.30 12.34
C SER A 346 -2.97 -5.26 11.24
N ILE A 347 -2.31 -6.37 11.57
CA ILE A 347 -1.95 -7.41 10.61
C ILE A 347 -2.39 -8.79 11.11
N PRO A 348 -2.87 -9.67 10.21
CA PRO A 348 -3.08 -11.06 10.55
C PRO A 348 -1.74 -11.75 10.78
N VAL A 349 -1.60 -12.45 11.91
CA VAL A 349 -0.39 -13.16 12.30
C VAL A 349 -0.69 -14.62 12.63
N SER A 350 0.33 -15.45 12.65
CA SER A 350 0.24 -16.80 13.21
C SER A 350 0.94 -16.81 14.56
N ILE A 351 0.36 -17.49 15.56
CA ILE A 351 1.00 -17.66 16.86
C ILE A 351 2.13 -18.67 16.69
N ALA A 352 3.30 -18.37 17.24
CA ALA A 352 4.37 -19.35 17.34
C ALA A 352 4.04 -20.28 18.51
N GLU A 353 3.80 -21.56 18.22
CA GLU A 353 3.68 -22.61 19.24
C GLU A 353 4.99 -22.83 20.02
#